data_AF-W2CGA3-F1
#
_entry.id   AF-W2CGA3-F1
#
_cell.length_a   1.000
_cell.length_b   1.000
_cell.length_c   1.000
_cell.angle_alpha   90.00
_cell.angle_beta   90.00
_cell.angle_gamma   90.00
#
_symmetry.space_group_name_H-M   'P 1'
#
loop_
_entity.id
_entity.type
_entity.pdbx_description
1 polymer ?
#
loop_
_entity_poly.entity_id
_entity_poly.type
_entity_poly.pdbx_seq_one_letter_code
_entity_poly.pdbx_strand_id
1 'polypeptide(L)'
;MNSKRNLLGILLALTVGLFCIAPAAQAQEVESDLSAIREMWEGQPLTVKISGDRAAGLADFARAFARAYLCDLTDAIVARLDDPKNTRKDPNTFIFDAPHGYLKYRYAMDGGAWLELCYWTLPKGRRMVAVSMVDLYSSDKEGLLAFYDYDPTTHRMSPITPLPVRSGLERGIDGRIVELPRVGYDIRLYEPSDRRAKPEVLKWIKGTMSFEAE
;
A
#
# COMPACT_ATOMS: atom_id res chain seq x y z
N MET A 1 28.81 11.71 70.68
CA MET A 1 27.91 11.87 71.84
C MET A 1 26.76 12.77 71.41
N ASN A 2 25.52 12.31 71.61
CA ASN A 2 24.26 12.90 71.18
C ASN A 2 24.04 14.35 71.68
N SER A 3 23.31 15.15 70.89
CA SER A 3 22.04 15.71 71.38
C SER A 3 21.10 16.05 70.21
N LYS A 4 19.86 15.59 70.33
CA LYS A 4 18.76 15.75 69.38
C LYS A 4 17.89 16.95 69.78
N ARG A 5 17.01 17.33 68.84
CA ARG A 5 15.69 17.99 69.00
C ARG A 5 15.69 19.52 69.07
N ASN A 6 15.23 20.19 68.01
CA ASN A 6 13.80 20.50 67.79
C ASN A 6 13.60 21.34 66.50
N LEU A 7 12.35 21.41 66.05
CA LEU A 7 11.80 22.06 64.83
C LEU A 7 11.66 21.08 63.65
N LEU A 8 10.71 20.13 63.58
CA LEU A 8 9.25 20.23 63.84
C LEU A 8 8.70 21.65 63.67
N GLY A 9 8.81 22.19 62.45
CA GLY A 9 8.27 23.51 62.12
C GLY A 9 8.27 23.89 60.64
N ILE A 10 8.54 22.93 59.73
CA ILE A 10 8.40 23.16 58.29
C ILE A 10 7.74 21.92 57.67
N LEU A 11 6.56 21.59 58.21
CA LEU A 11 5.50 20.90 57.49
C LEU A 11 4.44 21.99 57.24
N LEU A 12 3.86 22.04 56.04
CA LEU A 12 2.91 23.03 55.52
C LEU A 12 3.51 24.33 54.96
N ALA A 13 3.89 24.30 53.68
CA ALA A 13 3.33 25.18 52.64
C ALA A 13 4.22 25.14 51.39
N LEU A 14 4.03 24.14 50.53
CA LEU A 14 4.24 24.22 49.06
C LEU A 14 3.92 22.87 48.42
N THR A 15 2.66 22.45 48.57
CA THR A 15 1.96 21.66 47.56
C THR A 15 1.56 22.61 46.44
N VAL A 16 2.14 22.47 45.25
CA VAL A 16 1.54 22.60 43.90
C VAL A 16 2.68 22.42 42.91
N GLY A 17 2.54 21.49 41.96
CA GLY A 17 3.38 21.52 40.74
C GLY A 17 3.95 20.18 40.30
N LEU A 18 3.09 19.17 40.13
CA LEU A 18 3.00 18.40 38.88
C LEU A 18 4.33 18.10 38.16
N PHE A 19 4.95 16.95 38.42
CA PHE A 19 5.76 16.27 37.41
C PHE A 19 5.57 14.75 37.54
N CYS A 20 4.33 14.31 37.32
CA CYS A 20 4.09 12.97 36.81
C CYS A 20 4.62 12.96 35.38
N ILE A 21 5.87 12.57 35.17
CA ILE A 21 6.34 12.17 33.85
C ILE A 21 5.66 10.82 33.58
N ALA A 22 4.42 10.88 33.12
CA ALA A 22 3.88 9.76 32.36
C ALA A 22 4.86 9.54 31.19
N PRO A 23 5.21 8.29 30.83
CA PRO A 23 5.76 8.09 29.52
C PRO A 23 4.72 8.66 28.57
N ALA A 24 5.06 9.74 27.87
CA ALA A 24 4.38 10.05 26.64
C ALA A 24 4.50 8.75 25.85
N ALA A 25 3.38 8.03 25.70
CA ALA A 25 3.27 7.09 24.61
C ALA A 25 3.60 7.97 23.39
N GLN A 26 4.84 7.87 22.93
CA GLN A 26 5.15 8.26 21.57
C GLN A 26 4.14 7.42 20.80
N ALA A 27 3.09 8.08 20.31
CA ALA A 27 2.37 7.57 19.18
C ALA A 27 3.49 7.43 18.16
N GLN A 28 4.03 6.21 18.10
CA GLN A 28 4.86 5.78 17.02
C GLN A 28 3.89 5.92 15.86
N GLU A 29 3.93 7.08 15.19
CA GLU A 29 3.55 7.15 13.80
C GLU A 29 4.29 5.96 13.22
N VAL A 30 3.53 4.91 12.92
CA VAL A 30 4.03 3.81 12.14
C VAL A 30 4.25 4.47 10.80
N GLU A 31 5.41 5.09 10.67
CA GLU A 31 5.94 5.59 9.42
C GLU A 31 5.85 4.38 8.51
N SER A 32 4.96 4.48 7.53
CA SER A 32 4.68 3.42 6.57
C SER A 32 5.92 3.30 5.71
N ASP A 33 6.91 2.59 6.21
CA ASP A 33 8.15 2.38 5.49
C ASP A 33 7.84 1.44 4.33
N LEU A 34 7.75 2.00 3.12
CA LEU A 34 7.52 1.24 1.91
C LEU A 34 8.61 0.18 1.71
N SER A 35 9.81 0.38 2.26
CA SER A 35 10.86 -0.65 2.26
C SER A 35 10.44 -1.86 3.11
N ALA A 36 9.85 -1.66 4.29
CA ALA A 36 9.30 -2.73 5.11
C ALA A 36 8.13 -3.44 4.41
N ILE A 37 7.26 -2.69 3.71
CA ILE A 37 6.19 -3.27 2.90
C ILE A 37 6.77 -4.11 1.74
N ARG A 38 7.85 -3.64 1.10
CA ARG A 38 8.55 -4.35 0.03
C ARG A 38 9.20 -5.64 0.55
N GLU A 39 9.87 -5.60 1.70
CA GLU A 39 10.42 -6.80 2.36
C GLU A 39 9.32 -7.79 2.77
N MET A 40 8.21 -7.29 3.31
CA MET A 40 7.07 -8.13 3.69
C MET A 40 6.31 -8.68 2.48
N TRP A 41 6.32 -7.97 1.34
CA TRP A 41 5.65 -8.39 0.11
C TRP A 41 6.18 -9.71 -0.41
N GLU A 42 7.49 -9.87 -0.45
CA GLU A 42 8.12 -11.08 -0.98
C GLU A 42 7.91 -12.29 -0.05
N GLY A 43 7.49 -12.06 1.20
CA GLY A 43 7.55 -13.05 2.27
C GLY A 43 6.42 -14.07 2.31
N GLN A 44 5.16 -13.71 2.03
CA GLN A 44 4.01 -14.62 2.30
C GLN A 44 2.80 -14.43 1.37
N PRO A 45 2.10 -15.52 0.97
CA PRO A 45 0.82 -15.45 0.27
C PRO A 45 -0.29 -14.78 1.09
N LEU A 46 -1.09 -13.94 0.44
CA LEU A 46 -2.24 -13.28 1.06
C LEU A 46 -3.50 -14.13 0.91
N THR A 47 -4.30 -14.23 1.97
CA THR A 47 -5.59 -14.93 1.91
C THR A 47 -6.69 -13.97 1.45
N VAL A 48 -7.38 -14.32 0.37
CA VAL A 48 -8.50 -13.54 -0.18
C VAL A 48 -9.80 -14.04 0.45
N LYS A 49 -10.43 -13.19 1.28
CA LYS A 49 -11.74 -13.48 1.85
C LYS A 49 -12.82 -13.06 0.88
N ILE A 50 -13.67 -14.00 0.46
CA ILE A 50 -14.79 -13.77 -0.45
C ILE A 50 -16.09 -13.92 0.33
N SER A 51 -17.03 -13.01 0.10
CA SER A 51 -18.37 -13.10 0.68
C SER A 51 -19.33 -13.79 -0.28
N GLY A 52 -19.99 -14.85 0.18
CA GLY A 52 -20.97 -15.61 -0.60
C GLY A 52 -20.34 -16.57 -1.60
N ASP A 53 -21.19 -17.12 -2.48
CA ASP A 53 -20.80 -18.08 -3.52
C ASP A 53 -20.56 -17.36 -4.87
N ARG A 54 -19.42 -16.68 -4.97
CA ARG A 54 -18.99 -15.98 -6.19
C ARG A 54 -17.48 -16.07 -6.36
N ALA A 55 -17.01 -15.82 -7.58
CA ALA A 55 -15.57 -15.63 -7.81
C ALA A 55 -15.05 -14.37 -7.08
N ALA A 56 -13.78 -14.39 -6.68
CA ALA A 56 -13.10 -13.20 -6.19
C ALA A 56 -13.04 -12.12 -7.28
N GLY A 57 -13.19 -10.87 -6.85
CA GLY A 57 -13.12 -9.70 -7.71
C GLY A 57 -12.24 -8.61 -7.13
N LEU A 58 -12.24 -7.47 -7.81
CA LEU A 58 -11.38 -6.33 -7.53
C LEU A 58 -11.35 -5.92 -6.05
N ALA A 59 -12.53 -5.81 -5.43
CA ALA A 59 -12.65 -5.40 -4.03
C ALA A 59 -12.08 -6.44 -3.04
N ASP A 60 -12.13 -7.73 -3.37
CA ASP A 60 -11.57 -8.77 -2.49
C ASP A 60 -10.04 -8.75 -2.53
N PHE A 61 -9.46 -8.56 -3.71
CA PHE A 61 -8.01 -8.40 -3.88
C PHE A 61 -7.51 -7.14 -3.18
N ALA A 62 -8.20 -6.01 -3.38
CA ALA A 62 -7.87 -4.76 -2.71
C ALA A 62 -7.92 -4.89 -1.18
N ARG A 63 -8.96 -5.53 -0.62
CA ARG A 63 -9.04 -5.80 0.82
C ARG A 63 -7.94 -6.75 1.30
N ALA A 64 -7.61 -7.78 0.53
CA ALA A 64 -6.56 -8.74 0.89
C ALA A 64 -5.19 -8.04 1.01
N PHE A 65 -4.84 -7.21 0.02
CA PHE A 65 -3.62 -6.41 0.06
C PHE A 65 -3.65 -5.38 1.20
N ALA A 66 -4.71 -4.57 1.27
CA ALA A 66 -4.81 -3.48 2.24
C ALA A 66 -4.76 -3.95 3.70
N ARG A 67 -5.30 -5.13 4.01
CA ARG A 67 -5.26 -5.72 5.35
C ARG A 67 -3.92 -6.34 5.70
N ALA A 68 -3.13 -6.73 4.70
CA ALA A 68 -1.80 -7.29 4.91
C ALA A 68 -0.75 -6.19 5.15
N TYR A 69 -0.93 -5.03 4.52
CA TYR A 69 -0.01 -3.89 4.61
C TYR A 69 -0.77 -2.66 5.10
N LEU A 70 -0.88 -2.53 6.43
CA LEU A 70 -1.65 -1.47 7.07
C LEU A 70 -0.88 -0.15 7.04
N CYS A 71 -1.49 0.86 6.43
CA CYS A 71 -1.08 2.26 6.51
C CYS A 71 -2.33 3.14 6.29
N ASP A 72 -2.17 4.45 6.47
CA ASP A 72 -3.27 5.42 6.29
C ASP A 72 -3.93 5.32 4.91
N LEU A 73 -3.15 5.03 3.86
CA LEU A 73 -3.66 4.89 2.50
C LEU A 73 -4.49 3.60 2.34
N THR A 74 -4.00 2.46 2.83
CA THR A 74 -4.71 1.18 2.70
C THR A 74 -5.96 1.13 3.59
N ASP A 75 -5.92 1.75 4.77
CA ASP A 75 -7.10 1.92 5.63
C ASP A 75 -8.19 2.78 4.96
N ALA A 76 -7.82 3.89 4.33
CA ALA A 76 -8.76 4.73 3.58
C ALA A 76 -9.43 3.99 2.41
N ILE A 77 -8.69 3.11 1.72
CA ILE A 77 -9.22 2.25 0.67
C ILE A 77 -10.26 1.27 1.23
N VAL A 78 -9.95 0.58 2.33
CA VAL A 78 -10.91 -0.35 2.97
C VAL A 78 -12.17 0.39 3.40
N ALA A 79 -12.02 1.55 4.06
CA ALA A 79 -13.15 2.37 4.49
C ALA A 79 -14.06 2.79 3.31
N ARG A 80 -13.47 3.13 2.16
CA ARG A 80 -14.19 3.48 0.93
C ARG A 80 -14.86 2.28 0.25
N LEU A 81 -14.25 1.10 0.31
CA LEU A 81 -14.82 -0.14 -0.21
C LEU A 81 -15.99 -0.65 0.64
N ASP A 82 -15.98 -0.36 1.94
CA ASP A 82 -17.03 -0.77 2.88
C ASP A 82 -18.20 0.24 2.89
N ASP A 83 -17.92 1.53 2.70
CA ASP A 83 -18.94 2.57 2.49
C ASP A 83 -18.54 3.49 1.31
N PRO A 84 -19.25 3.39 0.16
CA PRO A 84 -19.02 4.26 -1.01
C PRO A 84 -19.31 5.75 -0.80
N LYS A 85 -19.79 6.16 0.38
CA LYS A 85 -19.93 7.57 0.77
C LYS A 85 -18.82 8.04 1.70
N ASN A 86 -17.98 7.14 2.19
CA ASN A 86 -16.89 7.48 3.10
C ASN A 86 -15.83 8.35 2.39
N THR A 87 -15.49 9.48 3.00
CA THR A 87 -14.50 10.45 2.50
C THR A 87 -13.27 10.55 3.42
N ARG A 88 -12.96 9.49 4.19
CA ARG A 88 -11.70 9.40 4.97
C ARG A 88 -10.53 9.70 4.04
N LYS A 89 -9.62 10.57 4.49
CA LYS A 89 -8.47 11.09 3.70
C LYS A 89 -8.90 11.72 2.35
N ASP A 90 -10.10 12.31 2.32
CA ASP A 90 -10.77 12.99 1.19
C ASP A 90 -10.06 12.83 -0.16
N PRO A 91 -10.31 11.72 -0.88
CA PRO A 91 -9.53 11.41 -2.05
C PRO A 91 -9.83 12.40 -3.17
N ASN A 92 -8.81 13.14 -3.60
CA ASN A 92 -8.83 13.87 -4.87
C ASN A 92 -9.20 12.96 -6.04
N THR A 93 -8.88 11.66 -5.97
CA THR A 93 -9.29 10.70 -6.98
C THR A 93 -9.60 9.36 -6.35
N PHE A 94 -10.84 8.90 -6.53
CA PHE A 94 -11.22 7.51 -6.30
C PHE A 94 -11.89 6.97 -7.56
N ILE A 95 -11.29 5.93 -8.15
CA ILE A 95 -11.82 5.20 -9.29
C ILE A 95 -12.00 3.75 -8.87
N PHE A 96 -13.22 3.25 -8.99
CA PHE A 96 -13.54 1.84 -8.80
C PHE A 96 -14.25 1.32 -10.05
N ASP A 97 -13.48 0.72 -10.95
CA ASP A 97 -13.91 0.24 -12.26
C ASP A 97 -13.87 -1.30 -12.29
N ALA A 98 -14.80 -1.91 -11.55
CA ALA A 98 -14.87 -3.36 -11.40
C ALA A 98 -14.98 -4.13 -12.73
N PRO A 99 -15.73 -3.69 -13.76
CA PRO A 99 -15.80 -4.38 -15.05
C PRO A 99 -14.44 -4.49 -15.75
N HIS A 100 -13.59 -3.47 -15.62
CA HIS A 100 -12.22 -3.47 -16.16
C HIS A 100 -11.18 -3.96 -15.17
N GLY A 101 -11.60 -4.34 -13.95
CA GLY A 101 -10.72 -4.83 -12.91
C GLY A 101 -9.69 -3.79 -12.47
N TYR A 102 -10.06 -2.50 -12.38
CA TYR A 102 -9.15 -1.40 -12.03
C TYR A 102 -9.64 -0.58 -10.84
N LEU A 103 -8.74 -0.33 -9.89
CA LEU A 103 -8.93 0.56 -8.73
C LEU A 103 -7.81 1.59 -8.71
N LYS A 104 -8.16 2.85 -8.44
CA LYS A 104 -7.21 3.91 -8.08
C LYS A 104 -7.72 4.70 -6.89
N TYR A 105 -6.85 4.90 -5.91
CA TYR A 105 -7.10 5.78 -4.78
C TYR A 105 -5.94 6.76 -4.64
N ARG A 106 -6.23 8.05 -4.60
CA ARG A 106 -5.25 9.13 -4.43
C ARG A 106 -5.86 10.25 -3.60
N TYR A 107 -5.08 10.76 -2.64
CA TYR A 107 -5.40 11.99 -1.92
C TYR A 107 -4.25 12.99 -2.04
N ALA A 108 -4.55 14.29 -2.07
CA ALA A 108 -3.53 15.32 -2.32
C ALA A 108 -3.05 16.00 -1.04
N MET A 109 -1.74 15.92 -0.83
CA MET A 109 -0.87 17.08 -0.58
C MET A 109 0.34 16.94 -1.52
N ASP A 110 1.14 17.99 -1.73
CA ASP A 110 2.18 18.05 -2.79
C ASP A 110 2.95 16.73 -3.00
N GLY A 111 2.94 16.23 -4.23
CA GLY A 111 3.39 14.87 -4.57
C GLY A 111 2.28 13.83 -4.42
N GLY A 112 1.77 13.64 -3.21
CA GLY A 112 0.59 12.84 -2.86
C GLY A 112 0.83 11.33 -2.85
N ALA A 113 0.15 10.62 -1.94
CA ALA A 113 0.16 9.16 -1.89
C ALA A 113 -0.93 8.58 -2.80
N TRP A 114 -0.63 7.50 -3.51
CA TRP A 114 -1.63 6.78 -4.28
C TRP A 114 -1.39 5.28 -4.31
N LEU A 115 -2.48 4.55 -4.51
CA LEU A 115 -2.48 3.13 -4.80
C LEU A 115 -3.31 2.89 -6.06
N GLU A 116 -2.72 2.15 -6.98
CA GLU A 116 -3.43 1.54 -8.10
C GLU A 116 -3.43 0.03 -7.94
N LEU A 117 -4.53 -0.61 -8.32
CA LEU A 117 -4.63 -2.05 -8.36
C LEU A 117 -5.37 -2.46 -9.63
N CYS A 118 -4.82 -3.41 -10.37
CA CYS A 118 -5.52 -4.04 -11.49
C CYS A 118 -5.30 -5.54 -11.51
N TYR A 119 -6.05 -6.26 -12.35
CA TYR A 119 -5.78 -7.67 -12.58
C TYR A 119 -5.97 -8.10 -14.04
N TRP A 120 -5.21 -9.12 -14.44
CA TRP A 120 -5.36 -9.83 -15.70
C TRP A 120 -6.05 -11.17 -15.49
N THR A 121 -6.85 -11.58 -16.47
CA THR A 121 -7.50 -12.89 -16.48
C THR A 121 -6.57 -13.93 -17.07
N LEU A 122 -6.35 -15.00 -16.33
CA LEU A 122 -5.57 -16.15 -16.77
C LEU A 122 -6.48 -17.37 -16.97
N PRO A 123 -6.00 -18.44 -17.64
CA PRO A 123 -6.74 -19.68 -17.77
C PRO A 123 -7.18 -20.24 -16.41
N LYS A 124 -8.30 -20.98 -16.41
CA LYS A 124 -8.88 -21.62 -15.22
C LYS A 124 -9.31 -20.66 -14.10
N GLY A 125 -9.64 -19.42 -14.46
CA GLY A 125 -10.14 -18.42 -13.50
C GLY A 125 -9.06 -17.81 -12.60
N ARG A 126 -7.79 -18.17 -12.80
CA ARG A 126 -6.65 -17.53 -12.13
C ARG A 126 -6.58 -16.05 -12.49
N ARG A 127 -6.00 -15.25 -11.60
CA ARG A 127 -5.76 -13.82 -11.84
C ARG A 127 -4.30 -13.49 -11.56
N MET A 128 -3.70 -12.67 -12.41
CA MET A 128 -2.49 -11.95 -12.03
C MET A 128 -2.95 -10.60 -11.50
N VAL A 129 -2.68 -10.28 -10.24
CA VAL A 129 -3.06 -9.01 -9.62
C VAL A 129 -1.80 -8.17 -9.50
N ALA A 130 -1.83 -6.92 -9.98
CA ALA A 130 -0.78 -5.95 -9.74
C ALA A 130 -1.26 -4.89 -8.75
N VAL A 131 -0.36 -4.47 -7.87
CA VAL A 131 -0.54 -3.32 -6.99
C VAL A 131 0.63 -2.38 -7.20
N SER A 132 0.34 -1.14 -7.58
CA SER A 132 1.31 -0.06 -7.55
C SER A 132 0.96 0.86 -6.39
N MET A 133 1.92 1.15 -5.53
CA MET A 133 1.73 2.06 -4.41
C MET A 133 2.90 3.03 -4.35
N VAL A 134 2.60 4.30 -4.14
CA VAL A 134 3.61 5.33 -3.93
C VAL A 134 3.22 6.11 -2.69
N ASP A 135 4.19 6.29 -1.80
CA ASP A 135 4.10 7.16 -0.64
C ASP A 135 5.17 8.24 -0.79
N LEU A 136 4.73 9.46 -1.09
CA LEU A 136 5.62 10.61 -1.26
C LEU A 136 5.83 11.38 0.05
N TYR A 137 5.26 10.90 1.16
CA TYR A 137 5.53 11.43 2.50
C TYR A 137 6.79 10.80 3.12
N SER A 138 7.27 9.67 2.62
CA SER A 138 8.56 9.12 3.02
C SER A 138 9.71 9.83 2.30
N SER A 139 10.84 10.01 3.00
CA SER A 139 12.05 10.66 2.46
C SER A 139 12.57 10.00 1.18
N ASP A 140 12.31 8.70 1.06
CA ASP A 140 12.93 7.85 0.04
C ASP A 140 12.11 7.85 -1.26
N LYS A 141 10.86 8.35 -1.22
CA LYS A 141 9.96 8.49 -2.39
C LYS A 141 9.89 7.22 -3.24
N GLU A 142 10.02 6.06 -2.60
CA GLU A 142 10.07 4.80 -3.32
C GLU A 142 8.67 4.39 -3.75
N GLY A 143 8.57 3.78 -4.93
CA GLY A 143 7.33 3.14 -5.37
C GLY A 143 7.40 1.64 -5.10
N LEU A 144 6.26 1.03 -4.86
CA LEU A 144 6.06 -0.41 -4.92
C LEU A 144 5.37 -0.75 -6.24
N LEU A 145 5.85 -1.79 -6.92
CA LEU A 145 5.07 -2.53 -7.90
C LEU A 145 5.12 -4.01 -7.54
N ALA A 146 4.03 -4.48 -6.96
CA ALA A 146 3.86 -5.86 -6.53
C ALA A 146 2.99 -6.62 -7.53
N PHE A 147 3.35 -7.87 -7.80
CA PHE A 147 2.52 -8.82 -8.54
C PHE A 147 2.18 -10.02 -7.67
N TYR A 148 0.96 -10.51 -7.83
CA TYR A 148 0.47 -11.71 -7.20
C TYR A 148 -0.21 -12.63 -8.20
N ASP A 149 -0.01 -13.92 -8.01
CA ASP A 149 -0.74 -14.99 -8.65
C ASP A 149 -1.88 -15.44 -7.74
N TYR A 150 -3.11 -15.14 -8.15
CA TYR A 150 -4.32 -15.59 -7.48
C TYR A 150 -4.78 -16.95 -8.01
N ASP A 151 -4.88 -17.90 -7.09
CA ASP A 151 -5.49 -19.21 -7.32
C ASP A 151 -6.93 -19.26 -6.74
N PRO A 152 -7.95 -19.47 -7.59
CA PRO A 152 -9.34 -19.55 -7.14
C PRO A 152 -9.65 -20.79 -6.29
N THR A 153 -8.79 -21.82 -6.31
CA THR A 153 -8.98 -23.06 -5.53
C THR A 153 -8.57 -22.87 -4.08
N THR A 154 -7.42 -22.22 -3.87
CA THR A 154 -6.86 -21.98 -2.54
C THR A 154 -7.25 -20.61 -1.97
N HIS A 155 -7.85 -19.76 -2.79
CA HIS A 155 -8.15 -18.35 -2.49
C HIS A 155 -6.93 -17.57 -1.97
N ARG A 156 -5.76 -17.86 -2.55
CA ARG A 156 -4.49 -17.22 -2.17
C ARG A 156 -3.95 -16.37 -3.30
N MET A 157 -3.43 -15.20 -2.94
CA MET A 157 -2.58 -14.35 -3.77
C MET A 157 -1.12 -14.60 -3.38
N SER A 158 -0.41 -15.40 -4.16
CA SER A 158 1.01 -15.69 -3.93
C SER A 158 1.88 -14.63 -4.62
N PRO A 159 2.88 -14.02 -3.94
CA PRO A 159 3.79 -13.08 -4.58
C PRO A 159 4.47 -13.69 -5.80
N ILE A 160 4.62 -12.90 -6.86
CA ILE A 160 5.40 -13.27 -8.04
C ILE A 160 6.76 -12.58 -7.91
N THR A 161 7.78 -13.36 -7.55
CA THR A 161 9.17 -12.90 -7.42
C THR A 161 10.09 -13.84 -8.22
N PRO A 162 11.03 -13.31 -9.04
CA PRO A 162 11.22 -11.89 -9.35
C PRO A 162 10.04 -11.30 -10.17
N LEU A 163 10.07 -9.99 -10.42
CA LEU A 163 9.09 -9.28 -11.26
C LEU A 163 8.84 -10.04 -12.58
N PRO A 164 7.59 -10.16 -13.04
CA PRO A 164 7.22 -10.96 -14.21
C PRO A 164 7.58 -10.29 -15.56
N VAL A 165 8.77 -9.70 -15.70
CA VAL A 165 9.24 -9.06 -16.94
C VAL A 165 10.34 -9.92 -17.56
N ARG A 166 10.11 -10.44 -18.78
CA ARG A 166 11.02 -11.41 -19.42
C ARG A 166 12.28 -10.78 -19.97
N SER A 167 12.16 -9.58 -20.54
CA SER A 167 13.25 -8.90 -21.24
C SER A 167 12.95 -7.42 -21.42
N GLY A 168 14.01 -6.65 -21.70
CA GLY A 168 13.93 -5.24 -22.12
C GLY A 168 13.89 -4.22 -20.97
N LEU A 169 13.71 -4.65 -19.72
CA LEU A 169 13.68 -3.76 -18.56
C LEU A 169 15.07 -3.64 -17.91
N GLU A 170 16.02 -3.01 -18.60
CA GLU A 170 17.43 -2.93 -18.15
C GLU A 170 17.61 -2.08 -16.89
N ARG A 171 16.84 -0.99 -16.76
CA ARG A 171 16.92 -0.07 -15.61
C ARG A 171 16.06 -0.50 -14.41
N GLY A 172 15.33 -1.61 -14.51
CA GLY A 172 14.35 -2.01 -13.50
C GLY A 172 13.17 -1.03 -13.39
N ILE A 173 12.39 -1.17 -12.32
CA ILE A 173 11.23 -0.31 -12.02
C ILE A 173 11.51 0.73 -10.92
N ASP A 174 12.62 0.57 -10.20
CA ASP A 174 12.88 1.38 -9.01
C ASP A 174 13.11 2.84 -9.36
N GLY A 175 12.50 3.73 -8.58
CA GLY A 175 12.50 5.16 -8.84
C GLY A 175 11.67 5.60 -10.05
N ARG A 176 10.89 4.71 -10.68
CA ARG A 176 9.97 5.07 -11.77
C ARG A 176 8.54 5.20 -11.28
N ILE A 177 7.77 6.05 -11.94
CA ILE A 177 6.34 6.14 -11.73
C ILE A 177 5.67 5.06 -12.57
N VAL A 178 4.91 4.19 -11.90
CA VAL A 178 4.16 3.12 -12.53
C VAL A 178 2.70 3.52 -12.65
N GLU A 179 2.14 3.43 -13.85
CA GLU A 179 0.71 3.53 -14.08
C GLU A 179 0.16 2.18 -14.55
N LEU A 180 -0.80 1.64 -13.80
CA LEU A 180 -1.46 0.39 -14.14
C LEU A 180 -2.57 0.63 -15.17
N PRO A 181 -2.83 -0.33 -16.08
CA PRO A 181 -3.84 -0.15 -17.11
C PRO A 181 -5.25 -0.17 -16.51
N ARG A 182 -5.96 0.96 -16.64
CA ARG A 182 -7.43 0.97 -16.51
C ARG A 182 -8.11 0.38 -17.75
N VAL A 183 -7.55 0.65 -18.93
CA VAL A 183 -8.02 0.15 -20.23
C VAL A 183 -6.83 -0.47 -20.96
N GLY A 184 -7.03 -1.62 -21.59
CA GLY A 184 -5.95 -2.42 -22.14
C GLY A 184 -5.26 -3.24 -21.06
N TYR A 185 -4.02 -3.65 -21.33
CA TYR A 185 -3.28 -4.60 -20.47
C TYR A 185 -1.85 -4.18 -20.19
N ASP A 186 -1.39 -3.09 -20.78
CA ASP A 186 0.02 -2.70 -20.75
C ASP A 186 0.28 -1.69 -19.64
N ILE A 187 1.39 -1.87 -18.94
CA ILE A 187 1.82 -0.99 -17.85
C ILE A 187 2.70 0.11 -18.43
N ARG A 188 2.52 1.34 -17.96
CA ARG A 188 3.34 2.48 -18.38
C ARG A 188 4.29 2.87 -17.26
N LEU A 189 5.55 3.09 -17.64
CA LEU A 189 6.61 3.53 -16.75
C LEU A 189 7.07 4.93 -17.18
N TYR A 190 7.08 5.86 -16.22
CA TYR A 190 7.50 7.23 -16.43
C TYR A 190 8.70 7.57 -15.56
N GLU A 191 9.60 8.39 -16.09
CA GLU A 191 10.65 9.02 -15.29
C GLU A 191 10.03 10.14 -14.43
N PRO A 192 10.30 10.19 -13.12
CA PRO A 192 9.78 11.26 -12.27
C PRO A 192 10.20 12.66 -12.72
N SER A 193 11.41 12.78 -13.28
CA SER A 193 11.98 14.03 -13.77
C SER A 193 11.37 14.51 -15.09
N ASP A 194 10.78 13.62 -15.89
CA ASP A 194 10.15 13.96 -17.16
C ASP A 194 8.90 13.12 -17.44
N ARG A 195 7.82 13.45 -16.72
CA ARG A 195 6.51 12.80 -16.89
C ARG A 195 5.86 13.09 -18.26
N ARG A 196 6.41 14.00 -19.07
CA ARG A 196 5.86 14.36 -20.38
C ARG A 196 6.48 13.55 -21.52
N ALA A 197 7.64 12.92 -21.27
CA ALA A 197 8.25 12.00 -22.21
C ALA A 197 7.31 10.83 -22.55
N LYS A 198 7.57 10.19 -23.70
CA LYS A 198 6.90 8.93 -24.05
C LYS A 198 7.24 7.90 -22.96
N PRO A 199 6.25 7.23 -22.35
CA PRO A 199 6.54 6.22 -21.35
C PRO A 199 7.20 4.99 -21.98
N GLU A 200 8.04 4.32 -21.20
CA GLU A 200 8.41 2.93 -21.46
C GLU A 200 7.17 2.05 -21.17
N VAL A 201 6.94 1.03 -22.01
CA VAL A 201 5.71 0.24 -21.95
C VAL A 201 6.07 -1.21 -21.69
N LEU A 202 5.51 -1.78 -20.63
CA LEU A 202 5.53 -3.22 -20.40
C LEU A 202 4.30 -3.84 -21.03
N LYS A 203 4.48 -4.52 -22.15
CA LYS A 203 3.42 -5.20 -22.90
C LYS A 203 3.10 -6.54 -22.26
N TRP A 204 1.83 -6.76 -21.96
CA TRP A 204 1.41 -8.03 -21.39
C TRP A 204 1.40 -9.14 -22.45
N ILE A 205 2.06 -10.25 -22.15
CA ILE A 205 1.98 -11.45 -22.97
C ILE A 205 0.67 -12.17 -22.64
N LYS A 206 -0.34 -11.94 -23.48
CA LYS A 206 -1.72 -12.39 -23.28
C LYS A 206 -1.82 -13.85 -22.84
N GLY A 207 -2.52 -14.08 -21.74
CA GLY A 207 -2.78 -15.41 -21.18
C GLY A 207 -1.65 -15.98 -20.32
N THR A 208 -0.58 -15.20 -20.08
CA THR A 208 0.55 -15.58 -19.24
C THR A 208 0.73 -14.63 -18.05
N MET A 209 1.62 -14.97 -17.12
CA MET A 209 2.06 -14.08 -16.04
C MET A 209 3.34 -13.35 -16.43
N SER A 210 3.42 -12.80 -17.64
CA SER A 210 4.66 -12.23 -18.15
C SER A 210 4.42 -10.97 -18.96
N PHE A 211 5.41 -10.08 -18.92
CA PHE A 211 5.50 -8.86 -19.70
C PHE A 211 6.82 -8.81 -20.50
N GLU A 212 6.82 -8.03 -21.56
CA GLU A 212 8.01 -7.64 -22.32
C GLU A 212 8.08 -6.12 -22.37
N ALA A 213 9.25 -5.53 -22.13
CA ALA A 213 9.42 -4.08 -22.31
C ALA A 213 9.65 -3.77 -23.80
N GLU A 214 9.00 -2.71 -24.27
CA GLU A 214 9.14 -2.17 -25.64
C GLU A 214 10.27 -1.15 -25.77
#